data_AF-A0A2V9PJW3-F1
#
_entry.id   AF-A0A2V9PJW3-F1
#
_cell.length_a   1.000
_cell.length_b   1.000
_cell.length_c   1.000
_cell.angle_alpha   90.00
_cell.angle_beta   90.00
_cell.angle_gamma   90.00
#
_symmetry.space_group_name_H-M   'P 1'
#
loop_
_entity.id
_entity.type
_entity.pdbx_description
1 polymer ?
#
loop_
_entity_poly.entity_id
_entity_poly.type
_entity_poly.pdbx_seq_one_letter_code
_entity_poly.pdbx_strand_id
1 'polypeptide(L)'
;MQMGAPCKYGGGKSQRKLVVSLCDHTGNWSRPYAEDPNYEVRKIDLLDGRDVRLLPYIYRPVHGMLAAPPCTHFSSAGAMHSGWTQSLE
;
A
#
# COMPACT_ATOMS: atom_id res chain seq x y z
N MET A 1 -8.32 -9.87 -29.19
CA MET A 1 -8.53 -9.06 -27.97
C MET A 1 -9.77 -9.55 -27.23
N GLN A 2 -9.61 -10.36 -26.18
CA GLN A 2 -10.73 -10.76 -25.31
C GLN A 2 -10.84 -9.70 -24.21
N MET A 3 -11.83 -8.82 -24.32
CA MET A 3 -12.21 -7.91 -23.24
C MET A 3 -12.68 -8.77 -22.06
N GLY A 4 -11.84 -8.91 -21.03
CA GLY A 4 -12.18 -9.61 -19.81
C GLY A 4 -13.39 -8.95 -19.15
N ALA A 5 -14.42 -9.74 -18.86
CA ALA A 5 -15.67 -9.28 -18.28
C ALA A 5 -15.46 -8.35 -17.06
N PRO A 6 -16.30 -7.31 -16.86
CA PRO A 6 -16.25 -6.50 -15.65
C PRO A 6 -16.43 -7.43 -14.44
N CYS A 7 -15.59 -7.24 -13.43
CA CYS A 7 -15.64 -8.01 -12.19
C CYS A 7 -17.07 -7.98 -11.63
N LYS A 8 -17.75 -9.12 -11.64
CA LYS A 8 -19.08 -9.21 -11.04
C LYS A 8 -18.94 -9.06 -9.54
N TYR A 9 -19.41 -7.94 -9.01
CA TYR A 9 -19.62 -7.75 -7.57
C TYR A 9 -20.79 -8.65 -7.17
N GLY A 10 -20.51 -9.78 -6.52
CA GLY A 10 -21.58 -10.72 -6.19
C GLY A 10 -21.12 -11.95 -5.40
N GLY A 11 -21.29 -11.86 -4.08
CA GLY A 11 -21.72 -12.92 -3.16
C GLY A 11 -21.16 -14.34 -3.34
N GLY A 12 -20.17 -14.71 -2.53
CA GLY A 12 -19.75 -16.10 -2.36
C GLY A 12 -18.73 -16.30 -1.24
N LYS A 13 -19.21 -16.76 -0.07
CA LYS A 13 -18.53 -16.95 1.23
C LYS A 13 -18.11 -15.64 1.95
N SER A 14 -18.22 -15.63 3.28
CA SER A 14 -17.78 -14.53 4.16
C SER A 14 -16.25 -14.40 4.11
N GLN A 15 -15.73 -13.91 2.99
CA GLN A 15 -14.31 -13.66 2.82
C GLN A 15 -13.92 -12.51 3.74
N ARG A 16 -12.82 -12.68 4.47
CA ARG A 16 -12.19 -11.61 5.24
C ARG A 16 -12.02 -10.39 4.32
N LYS A 17 -12.38 -9.21 4.81
CA LYS A 17 -12.26 -7.95 4.09
C LYS A 17 -10.78 -7.68 3.81
N LEU A 18 -10.39 -7.60 2.53
CA LEU A 18 -8.99 -7.42 2.17
C LEU A 18 -8.54 -5.97 2.40
N VAL A 19 -7.52 -5.78 3.22
CA VAL A 19 -6.80 -4.51 3.37
C VAL A 19 -5.40 -4.67 2.79
N VAL A 20 -5.02 -3.77 1.89
CA VAL A 20 -3.67 -3.77 1.30
C VAL A 20 -2.84 -2.70 1.98
N SER A 21 -1.69 -3.06 2.53
CA SER A 21 -0.78 -2.13 3.20
C SER A 21 0.51 -2.00 2.39
N LEU A 22 0.76 -0.81 1.85
CA LEU A 22 1.87 -0.49 0.97
C LEU A 22 2.96 0.25 1.74
N CYS A 23 4.21 -0.18 1.57
CA CYS A 23 5.39 0.33 2.28
C CYS A 23 5.26 0.22 3.81
N ASP A 24 4.75 -0.92 4.29
CA ASP A 24 4.42 -1.17 5.71
C ASP A 24 5.26 -2.32 6.29
N HIS A 25 6.59 -2.22 6.19
CA HIS A 25 7.54 -3.21 6.71
C HIS A 25 7.20 -3.64 8.16
N THR A 26 7.12 -2.67 9.07
CA THR A 26 6.84 -2.95 10.50
C THR A 26 5.42 -3.45 10.74
N GLY A 27 4.47 -3.15 9.85
CA GLY A 27 3.06 -3.51 10.02
C GLY A 27 2.31 -2.61 11.01
N ASN A 28 2.91 -1.52 11.50
CA ASN A 28 2.30 -0.71 12.55
C ASN A 28 1.00 -0.03 12.07
N TRP A 29 0.93 0.34 10.79
CA TRP A 29 -0.25 0.99 10.20
C TRP A 29 -1.38 -0.02 10.03
N SER A 30 -1.04 -1.24 9.63
CA SER A 30 -2.02 -2.30 9.40
C SER A 30 -2.38 -3.11 10.65
N ARG A 31 -1.65 -2.96 11.77
CA ARG A 31 -1.87 -3.69 13.02
C ARG A 31 -3.34 -3.72 13.48
N PRO A 32 -4.09 -2.58 13.51
CA PRO A 32 -5.49 -2.61 13.94
C PRO A 32 -6.38 -3.51 13.08
N TYR A 33 -6.05 -3.66 11.79
CA TYR A 33 -6.77 -4.54 10.87
C TYR A 33 -6.25 -5.98 10.95
N ALA A 34 -4.96 -6.18 11.20
CA ALA A 34 -4.37 -7.51 11.31
C ALA A 34 -4.85 -8.26 12.56
N GLU A 35 -5.15 -7.53 13.64
CA GLU A 35 -5.66 -8.07 14.91
C GLU A 35 -7.16 -8.46 14.83
N ASP A 36 -7.92 -7.89 13.90
CA ASP A 36 -9.34 -8.21 13.73
C ASP A 36 -9.52 -9.40 12.75
N PRO A 37 -10.18 -10.50 13.17
CA PRO A 37 -10.39 -11.68 12.34
C PRO A 37 -11.23 -11.42 11.09
N ASN A 38 -11.97 -10.31 11.02
CA ASN A 38 -12.78 -9.93 9.87
C ASN A 38 -11.96 -9.41 8.69
N TYR A 39 -10.69 -9.03 8.89
CA TYR A 39 -9.85 -8.44 7.85
C TYR A 39 -8.68 -9.34 7.49
N GLU A 40 -8.33 -9.37 6.21
CA GLU A 40 -7.11 -10.00 5.71
C GLU A 40 -6.16 -8.88 5.30
N VAL A 41 -5.01 -8.78 5.94
CA VAL A 41 -4.01 -7.75 5.62
C VAL A 41 -2.95 -8.32 4.70
N ARG A 42 -2.76 -7.68 3.54
CA ARG A 42 -1.66 -7.97 2.63
C ARG A 42 -0.62 -6.85 2.69
N LYS A 43 0.48 -7.09 3.40
CA LYS A 43 1.63 -6.18 3.47
C LYS A 43 2.55 -6.34 2.27
N ILE A 44 2.94 -5.21 1.70
CA ILE A 44 3.85 -5.09 0.56
C ILE A 44 4.89 -4.06 0.94
N ASP A 45 6.14 -4.49 1.04
CA ASP A 45 7.26 -3.62 1.33
C ASP A 45 8.51 -4.09 0.58
N LEU A 46 9.33 -3.14 0.15
CA LEU A 46 10.56 -3.42 -0.59
C LEU A 46 11.57 -4.18 0.27
N LEU A 47 11.63 -3.90 1.58
CA LEU A 47 12.50 -4.60 2.54
C LEU A 47 12.11 -6.07 2.70
N ASP A 48 10.83 -6.39 2.48
CA ASP A 48 10.32 -7.77 2.46
C ASP A 48 10.42 -8.40 1.06
N GLY A 49 11.13 -7.76 0.12
CA GLY A 49 11.32 -8.22 -1.26
C GLY A 49 10.12 -8.03 -2.19
N ARG A 50 9.13 -7.20 -1.80
CA ARG A 50 7.91 -6.95 -2.58
C ARG A 50 7.84 -5.50 -3.03
N ASP A 51 8.18 -5.25 -4.29
CA ASP A 51 8.11 -3.93 -4.89
C ASP A 51 6.67 -3.54 -5.25
N VAL A 52 6.16 -2.45 -4.68
CA VAL A 52 4.82 -1.89 -4.96
C VAL A 52 4.63 -1.55 -6.44
N ARG A 53 5.69 -1.15 -7.15
CA ARG A 53 5.65 -0.80 -8.59
C ARG A 53 5.33 -2.00 -9.46
N LEU A 54 5.57 -3.20 -8.95
CA LEU A 54 5.35 -4.48 -9.64
C LEU A 54 4.12 -5.21 -9.09
N LEU A 55 3.29 -4.55 -8.28
CA LEU A 55 2.09 -5.15 -7.70
C LEU A 55 1.11 -5.56 -8.82
N PRO A 56 0.81 -6.87 -8.99
CA PRO A 56 -0.18 -7.30 -9.97
C PRO A 56 -1.58 -6.83 -9.59
N TYR A 57 -2.45 -6.72 -10.60
CA TYR A 57 -3.86 -6.42 -10.39
C TYR A 57 -4.50 -7.42 -9.41
N ILE A 58 -5.24 -6.89 -8.43
CA ILE A 58 -5.92 -7.69 -7.42
C ILE A 58 -7.34 -8.00 -7.93
N TYR A 59 -7.55 -9.26 -8.34
CA TYR A 59 -8.82 -9.73 -8.90
C TYR A 59 -9.91 -10.03 -7.84
N ARG A 60 -9.93 -9.29 -6.72
CA ARG A 60 -10.97 -9.36 -5.68
C ARG A 60 -11.20 -7.98 -5.04
N PRO A 61 -12.40 -7.71 -4.47
CA PRO A 61 -12.66 -6.45 -3.82
C PRO A 61 -11.67 -6.14 -2.69
N VAL A 62 -11.06 -4.96 -2.77
CA VAL A 62 -10.21 -4.40 -1.72
C VAL A 62 -11.11 -3.51 -0.85
N HIS A 63 -11.17 -3.79 0.45
CA HIS A 63 -11.94 -3.01 1.40
C HIS A 63 -11.29 -1.65 1.69
N GLY A 64 -9.96 -1.63 1.78
CA GLY A 64 -9.20 -0.41 2.00
C GLY A 64 -7.73 -0.57 1.63
N MET A 65 -7.07 0.56 1.37
CA MET A 65 -5.63 0.62 1.14
C MET A 65 -4.99 1.59 2.13
N LEU A 66 -3.90 1.14 2.76
CA LEU A 66 -3.01 1.98 3.54
C LEU A 66 -1.72 2.16 2.73
N ALA A 67 -1.19 3.38 2.68
CA ALA A 67 0.04 3.66 1.96
C ALA A 67 0.93 4.58 2.80
N ALA A 68 2.10 4.07 3.16
CA ALA A 68 3.14 4.81 3.86
C ALA A 68 4.38 4.98 2.96
N PRO A 69 4.25 5.63 1.78
CA PRO A 69 5.37 5.76 0.85
C PRO A 69 6.53 6.54 1.50
N PRO A 70 7.77 6.34 1.01
CA PRO A 70 8.93 7.06 1.54
C PRO A 70 8.72 8.58 1.42
N CYS A 71 8.93 9.30 2.51
CA CYS A 71 8.72 10.74 2.59
C CYS A 71 10.02 11.56 2.47
N THR A 72 11.17 10.93 2.24
CA THR A 72 12.50 11.57 2.23
C THR A 72 12.59 12.81 1.34
N HIS A 73 11.92 12.80 0.18
CA HIS A 73 11.90 13.92 -0.78
C HIS A 73 10.88 15.01 -0.44
N PHE A 74 9.99 14.77 0.52
CA PHE A 74 8.92 15.68 0.94
C PHE A 74 9.13 16.23 2.36
N SER A 75 9.93 15.56 3.17
CA SER A 75 10.18 15.92 4.56
C SER A 75 11.16 17.07 4.66
N SER A 76 10.85 18.03 5.55
CA SER A 76 11.78 19.10 5.92
C SER A 76 13.03 18.57 6.65
N ALA A 77 12.90 17.47 7.37
CA ALA A 77 14.03 16.81 8.02
C ALA A 77 14.82 15.89 7.07
N GLY A 78 14.36 15.72 5.82
CA GLY A 78 14.99 14.88 4.81
C GLY A 78 15.86 15.68 3.82
N ALA A 79 16.16 15.05 2.68
CA ALA A 79 16.73 15.73 1.52
C ALA A 79 15.66 16.62 0.87
N MET A 80 15.25 17.67 1.58
CA MET A 80 14.95 18.91 0.87
C MET A 80 16.13 19.14 -0.06
N HIS A 81 15.87 19.54 -1.29
CA HIS A 81 16.90 20.03 -2.18
C HIS A 81 17.53 21.30 -1.58
N SER A 82 18.22 21.21 -0.44
CA SER A 82 18.90 22.32 0.23
C SER A 82 19.93 23.00 -0.68
N GLY A 83 20.24 22.40 -1.84
CA GLY A 83 20.96 23.03 -2.93
C GLY A 83 20.25 24.19 -3.67
N TRP A 84 18.96 24.47 -3.48
CA TRP A 84 18.34 25.69 -4.07
C TRP A 84 18.32 26.89 -3.13
N THR A 85 18.59 26.72 -1.84
CA THR A 85 18.61 27.83 -0.85
C THR A 85 19.99 28.13 -0.30
N GLN A 86 21.04 27.39 -0.68
CA GLN A 86 22.40 27.57 -0.14
C GLN A 86 23.36 28.34 -1.10
N SER A 87 22.85 29.00 -2.15
CA SER A 87 23.67 29.81 -3.07
C SER A 87 23.30 31.30 -3.09
N LEU A 88 22.68 31.82 -2.02
CA LEU A 88 22.38 33.25 -1.88
C LEU A 88 23.09 33.91 -0.68
N GLU A 89 24.19 33.32 -0.19
CA GLU A 89 25.11 33.98 0.74
C GLU A 89 26.55 33.88 0.23
#